data_AF-A0A955Y857-F1
#
_entry.id   AF-A0A955Y857-F1
#
_cell.length_a   1.000
_cell.length_b   1.000
_cell.length_c   1.000
_cell.angle_alpha   90.00
_cell.angle_beta   90.00
_cell.angle_gamma   90.00
#
_symmetry.space_group_name_H-M   'P 1'
#
loop_
_entity.id
_entity.type
_entity.pdbx_description
1 polymer ?
#
loop_
_entity_poly.entity_id
_entity_poly.type
_entity_poly.pdbx_seq_one_letter_code
_entity_poly.pdbx_strand_id
1 'polypeptide(L)'
;MRRAGAVVVGLVGGLVLCCGLVWANLRAVVLYALTPTVPFADAHHPPAPDYADPVAWSALPDREDAGDLAPEASPGIDQQTARADVFYVHPTSYVGSEWNAAFDDPTVAAATDHGATGIQATAFNACCAVWAPRFRQSNLTVFLTPSADGDAALDLAYVDVRRAFEAFQA
;
A
#
# COMPACT_ATOMS: atom_id res chain seq x y z
N MET A 1 -14.62 45.95 -28.64
CA MET A 1 -13.93 45.88 -27.31
C MET A 1 -14.84 45.40 -26.18
N ARG A 2 -16.03 45.98 -25.92
CA ARG A 2 -16.93 45.57 -24.80
C ARG A 2 -17.45 44.11 -24.83
N ARG A 3 -17.71 43.54 -26.01
CA ARG A 3 -18.18 42.14 -26.14
C ARG A 3 -17.12 41.09 -25.78
N ALA A 4 -15.85 41.36 -26.09
CA ALA A 4 -14.75 40.46 -25.75
C ALA A 4 -14.53 40.38 -24.23
N GLY A 5 -14.64 41.51 -23.52
CA GLY A 5 -14.53 41.55 -22.06
C GLY A 5 -15.64 40.76 -21.35
N ALA A 6 -16.88 40.83 -21.83
CA ALA A 6 -18.01 40.07 -21.26
C ALA A 6 -17.86 38.55 -21.46
N VAL A 7 -17.35 38.14 -22.63
CA VAL A 7 -17.07 36.72 -22.92
C VAL A 7 -15.94 36.21 -22.02
N VAL A 8 -14.87 36.98 -21.83
CA VAL A 8 -13.76 36.62 -20.93
C VAL A 8 -14.23 36.49 -19.48
N VAL A 9 -15.03 37.43 -18.98
CA VAL A 9 -15.59 37.35 -17.61
C VAL A 9 -16.49 36.13 -17.44
N GLY A 10 -17.34 35.82 -18.43
CA GLY A 10 -18.19 34.62 -18.40
C GLY A 10 -17.38 33.32 -18.39
N LEU A 11 -16.31 33.23 -19.20
CA LEU A 11 -15.42 32.07 -19.24
C LEU A 11 -14.65 31.88 -17.92
N VAL A 12 -14.12 32.97 -17.36
CA VAL A 12 -13.41 32.93 -16.06
C VAL A 12 -14.38 32.55 -14.94
N GLY A 13 -15.59 33.12 -14.91
CA GLY A 13 -16.62 32.77 -13.93
C GLY A 13 -17.04 31.30 -14.03
N GLY A 14 -17.21 30.79 -15.25
CA GLY A 14 -17.50 29.37 -15.49
C GLY A 14 -16.37 28.45 -15.04
N LEU A 15 -15.12 28.81 -15.31
CA LEU A 15 -13.95 28.04 -14.86
C LEU A 15 -13.83 28.00 -13.34
N VAL A 16 -14.01 29.15 -12.66
CA VAL A 16 -13.97 29.23 -11.19
C VAL A 16 -15.09 28.39 -10.58
N LEU A 17 -16.31 28.44 -11.11
CA LEU A 17 -17.41 27.60 -10.66
C LEU A 17 -17.09 26.11 -10.86
N CYS A 18 -16.55 25.73 -12.02
CA CYS A 18 -16.17 24.35 -12.32
C CYS A 18 -15.09 23.84 -11.37
N CYS A 19 -14.01 24.61 -11.18
CA CYS A 19 -12.95 24.29 -10.21
C CYS A 19 -13.50 24.20 -8.78
N GLY A 20 -14.41 25.10 -8.39
CA GLY A 20 -15.07 25.06 -7.09
C GLY A 20 -15.92 23.80 -6.89
N LEU A 21 -16.64 23.35 -7.92
CA LEU A 21 -17.42 22.11 -7.90
C LEU A 21 -16.52 20.87 -7.84
N VAL A 22 -15.44 20.82 -8.61
CA VAL A 22 -14.46 19.72 -8.56
C VAL A 22 -13.80 19.68 -7.18
N TRP A 23 -13.38 20.83 -6.65
CA TRP A 23 -12.81 20.92 -5.31
C TRP A 23 -13.79 20.43 -4.24
N ALA A 24 -15.04 20.88 -4.29
CA ALA A 24 -16.09 20.45 -3.36
C ALA A 24 -16.38 18.94 -3.44
N ASN A 25 -16.11 18.30 -4.60
CA ASN A 25 -16.36 16.89 -4.84
C ASN A 25 -15.10 16.04 -4.99
N LEU A 26 -13.92 16.58 -4.66
CA LEU A 26 -12.63 15.93 -4.91
C LEU A 26 -12.58 14.53 -4.31
N ARG A 27 -13.09 14.36 -3.08
CA ARG A 27 -13.19 13.07 -2.42
C ARG A 27 -13.98 12.04 -3.22
N ALA A 28 -15.12 12.44 -3.79
CA ALA A 28 -16.01 11.53 -4.50
C ALA A 28 -15.41 11.14 -5.84
N VAL A 29 -14.76 12.09 -6.52
CA VAL A 29 -14.04 11.83 -7.77
C VAL A 29 -12.86 10.87 -7.54
N VAL A 30 -12.07 11.08 -6.48
CA VAL A 30 -10.96 10.19 -6.12
C VAL A 30 -11.47 8.79 -5.78
N LEU A 31 -12.48 8.68 -4.91
CA LEU A 31 -13.04 7.37 -4.56
C LEU A 31 -13.63 6.66 -5.77
N TYR A 32 -14.34 7.37 -6.64
CA TYR A 32 -14.87 6.80 -7.88
C TYR A 32 -13.75 6.24 -8.78
N ALA A 33 -12.62 6.94 -8.89
CA ALA A 33 -11.49 6.48 -9.69
C ALA A 33 -10.75 5.26 -9.08
N LEU A 34 -10.76 5.15 -7.75
CA LEU A 34 -10.07 4.07 -7.03
C LEU A 34 -10.97 2.85 -6.77
N THR A 35 -12.29 3.00 -6.82
CA THR A 35 -13.22 1.93 -6.50
C THR A 35 -13.23 0.89 -7.62
N PRO A 36 -12.92 -0.38 -7.35
CA PRO A 36 -13.06 -1.44 -8.33
C PRO A 36 -14.51 -1.55 -8.82
N THR A 37 -14.68 -1.73 -10.13
CA THR A 37 -16.01 -1.73 -10.77
C THR A 37 -16.48 -3.12 -11.19
N VAL A 38 -15.58 -4.09 -11.17
CA VAL A 38 -15.85 -5.50 -11.50
C VAL A 38 -16.08 -6.27 -10.19
N PRO A 39 -17.07 -7.18 -10.09
CA PRO A 39 -17.23 -8.04 -8.92
C PRO A 39 -15.94 -8.81 -8.61
N PHE A 40 -15.66 -9.08 -7.34
CA PHE A 40 -14.39 -9.71 -6.95
C PHE A 40 -14.18 -11.05 -7.66
N ALA A 41 -15.23 -11.87 -7.73
CA ALA A 41 -15.19 -13.19 -8.35
C ALA A 41 -14.83 -13.19 -9.85
N ASP A 42 -15.09 -12.09 -10.54
CA ASP A 42 -14.82 -11.93 -11.97
C ASP A 42 -13.52 -11.16 -12.25
N ALA A 43 -12.89 -10.61 -11.20
CA ALA A 43 -11.70 -9.81 -11.32
C ALA A 43 -10.44 -10.66 -11.57
N HIS A 44 -9.40 -10.02 -12.11
CA HIS A 44 -8.10 -10.65 -12.18
C HIS A 44 -7.48 -10.70 -10.78
N HIS A 45 -7.10 -11.90 -10.33
CA HIS A 45 -6.35 -12.08 -9.09
C HIS A 45 -4.88 -12.36 -9.42
N PRO A 46 -3.94 -11.55 -8.91
CA PRO A 46 -2.52 -11.81 -9.06
C PRO A 46 -2.11 -13.17 -8.48
N PRO A 47 -1.03 -13.79 -9.00
CA PRO A 47 -0.51 -15.04 -8.45
C PRO A 47 -0.12 -14.86 -6.98
N ALA A 48 -0.27 -15.95 -6.23
CA ALA A 48 0.13 -16.02 -4.84
C ALA A 48 1.67 -15.88 -4.69
N PRO A 49 2.16 -15.17 -3.65
CA PRO A 49 3.58 -15.18 -3.31
C PRO A 49 4.06 -16.59 -2.90
N ASP A 50 5.32 -16.88 -3.20
CA ASP A 50 6.08 -18.00 -2.64
C ASP A 50 7.01 -17.47 -1.54
N TYR A 51 6.72 -17.79 -0.28
CA TYR A 51 7.47 -17.27 0.86
C TYR A 51 8.82 -17.97 1.10
N ALA A 52 9.15 -18.99 0.31
CA ALA A 52 10.52 -19.50 0.22
C ALA A 52 11.43 -18.57 -0.61
N ASP A 53 10.85 -17.70 -1.45
CA ASP A 53 11.59 -16.73 -2.26
C ASP A 53 11.76 -15.41 -1.47
N PRO A 54 13.01 -14.91 -1.29
CA PRO A 54 13.28 -13.61 -0.68
C PRO A 54 12.52 -12.43 -1.32
N VAL A 55 12.11 -12.52 -2.57
CA VAL A 55 11.32 -11.47 -3.25
C VAL A 55 9.94 -11.28 -2.62
N ALA A 56 9.39 -12.30 -1.96
CA ALA A 56 8.13 -12.24 -1.23
C ALA A 56 8.25 -11.54 0.13
N TRP A 57 9.42 -10.96 0.45
CA TRP A 57 9.68 -10.27 1.70
C TRP A 57 10.18 -8.84 1.43
N SER A 58 9.58 -7.88 2.12
CA SER A 58 10.00 -6.48 2.17
C SER A 58 11.16 -6.28 3.15
N ALA A 59 11.20 -7.07 4.24
CA ALA A 59 12.33 -7.13 5.17
C ALA A 59 12.71 -8.58 5.53
N LEU A 60 14.00 -8.88 5.54
CA LEU A 60 14.58 -10.14 6.03
C LEU A 60 15.84 -9.86 6.89
N PRO A 61 16.08 -10.60 8.00
CA PRO A 61 17.24 -10.35 8.87
C PRO A 61 18.61 -10.59 8.23
N ASP A 62 18.67 -11.39 7.17
CA ASP A 62 19.89 -11.75 6.45
C ASP A 62 20.11 -10.92 5.19
N ARG A 63 19.29 -9.88 4.96
CA ARG A 63 19.34 -9.01 3.79
C ARG A 63 19.38 -7.54 4.19
N GLU A 64 20.27 -6.77 3.57
CA GLU A 64 20.23 -5.31 3.70
C GLU A 64 19.02 -4.74 2.92
N ASP A 65 18.08 -4.12 3.63
CA ASP A 65 16.88 -3.54 3.04
C ASP A 65 16.34 -2.32 3.81
N ALA A 66 15.15 -1.86 3.44
CA ALA A 66 14.56 -0.66 4.03
C ALA A 66 14.27 -0.82 5.53
N GLY A 67 14.13 -2.07 6.02
CA GLY A 67 13.96 -2.36 7.45
C GLY A 67 15.19 -2.06 8.30
N ASP A 68 16.36 -1.88 7.69
CA ASP A 68 17.62 -1.57 8.37
C ASP A 68 17.89 -0.08 8.55
N LEU A 69 17.06 0.78 7.94
CA LEU A 69 17.24 2.23 8.05
C LEU A 69 17.17 2.65 9.52
N ALA A 70 18.18 3.38 9.96
CA ALA A 70 18.29 3.86 11.33
C ALA A 70 18.97 5.25 11.35
N PRO A 71 18.50 6.18 12.20
CA PRO A 71 19.20 7.44 12.41
C PRO A 71 20.48 7.21 13.23
N GLU A 72 21.50 8.06 13.02
CA GLU A 72 22.78 7.95 13.75
C GLU A 72 22.62 7.96 15.29
N ALA A 73 21.62 8.67 15.81
CA ALA A 73 21.33 8.75 17.23
C ALA A 73 20.76 7.45 17.84
N SER A 74 20.26 6.53 17.01
CA SER A 74 19.67 5.27 17.42
C SER A 74 19.97 4.21 16.35
N PRO A 75 21.22 3.70 16.27
CA PRO A 75 21.60 2.72 15.27
C PRO A 75 20.85 1.40 15.47
N GLY A 76 20.56 0.71 14.37
CA GLY A 76 20.10 -0.68 14.39
C GLY A 76 21.18 -1.64 14.87
N ILE A 77 20.79 -2.89 15.13
CA ILE A 77 21.71 -3.98 15.45
C ILE A 77 21.95 -4.87 14.24
N ASP A 78 22.96 -5.75 14.33
CA ASP A 78 23.05 -6.90 13.43
C ASP A 78 21.88 -7.85 13.72
N GLN A 79 20.90 -7.85 12.82
CA GLN A 79 19.67 -8.61 12.96
C GLN A 79 19.90 -10.13 13.02
N GLN A 80 20.99 -10.65 12.43
CA GLN A 80 21.33 -12.08 12.52
C GLN A 80 21.73 -12.50 13.94
N THR A 81 22.07 -11.54 14.80
CA THR A 81 22.41 -11.75 16.21
C THR A 81 21.32 -11.28 17.17
N ALA A 82 20.15 -10.89 16.63
CA ALA A 82 19.02 -10.42 17.42
C ALA A 82 18.55 -11.50 18.42
N ARG A 83 18.02 -11.04 19.56
CA ARG A 83 17.53 -11.94 20.62
C ARG A 83 16.03 -12.25 20.49
N ALA A 84 15.36 -11.59 19.57
CA ALA A 84 13.95 -11.74 19.31
C ALA A 84 13.66 -11.40 17.84
N ASP A 85 12.66 -12.04 17.28
CA ASP A 85 12.12 -11.75 15.96
C ASP A 85 10.86 -10.89 16.07
N VAL A 86 10.65 -10.05 15.07
CA VAL A 86 9.43 -9.27 14.86
C VAL A 86 8.88 -9.59 13.49
N PHE A 87 7.71 -10.22 13.46
CA PHE A 87 6.91 -10.37 12.25
C PHE A 87 6.00 -9.14 12.09
N TYR A 88 6.40 -8.22 11.22
CA TYR A 88 5.72 -6.96 10.99
C TYR A 88 4.80 -7.03 9.76
N VAL A 89 3.49 -6.88 9.99
CA VAL A 89 2.49 -6.79 8.91
C VAL A 89 2.26 -5.33 8.57
N HIS A 90 2.69 -4.92 7.37
CA HIS A 90 2.52 -3.54 6.90
C HIS A 90 1.05 -3.25 6.49
N PRO A 91 0.59 -1.98 6.54
CA PRO A 91 -0.67 -1.57 5.91
C PRO A 91 -0.60 -1.68 4.37
N THR A 92 -1.73 -1.51 3.68
CA THR A 92 -1.74 -1.38 2.22
C THR A 92 -1.05 -0.08 1.79
N SER A 93 -0.12 -0.19 0.85
CA SER A 93 0.47 0.90 0.08
C SER A 93 -0.16 1.01 -1.31
N TYR A 94 -1.11 0.13 -1.64
CA TYR A 94 -1.73 0.08 -2.94
C TYR A 94 -2.79 1.17 -3.11
N VAL A 95 -2.59 1.99 -4.15
CA VAL A 95 -3.55 2.97 -4.63
C VAL A 95 -3.80 2.70 -6.11
N GLY A 96 -4.93 2.05 -6.41
CA GLY A 96 -5.32 1.72 -7.78
C GLY A 96 -6.80 1.38 -7.88
N SER A 97 -7.21 0.75 -8.98
CA SER A 97 -8.61 0.45 -9.32
C SER A 97 -8.95 -1.04 -9.34
N GLU A 98 -8.00 -1.93 -9.06
CA GLU A 98 -8.23 -3.38 -8.94
C GLU A 98 -8.49 -3.76 -7.48
N TRP A 99 -9.01 -4.96 -7.21
CA TRP A 99 -9.26 -5.42 -5.85
C TRP A 99 -7.99 -5.65 -5.02
N ASN A 100 -6.96 -6.22 -5.64
CA ASN A 100 -5.66 -6.44 -5.00
C ASN A 100 -4.51 -6.15 -5.98
N ALA A 101 -3.46 -5.52 -5.49
CA ALA A 101 -2.19 -5.45 -6.20
C ALA A 101 -1.43 -6.77 -6.13
N ALA A 102 -0.58 -7.03 -7.12
CA ALA A 102 0.42 -8.09 -7.03
C ALA A 102 1.42 -7.78 -5.91
N PHE A 103 1.92 -8.81 -5.24
CA PHE A 103 2.86 -8.63 -4.13
C PHE A 103 4.21 -8.08 -4.59
N ASP A 104 4.56 -8.32 -5.85
CA ASP A 104 5.79 -7.92 -6.54
C ASP A 104 5.57 -6.79 -7.54
N ASP A 105 4.41 -6.12 -7.52
CA ASP A 105 4.24 -4.89 -8.29
C ASP A 105 5.32 -3.88 -7.87
N PRO A 106 6.18 -3.41 -8.78
CA PRO A 106 7.36 -2.64 -8.41
C PRO A 106 7.00 -1.29 -7.79
N THR A 107 5.85 -0.71 -8.15
CA THR A 107 5.38 0.56 -7.58
C THR A 107 4.89 0.36 -6.17
N VAL A 108 4.08 -0.68 -5.93
CA VAL A 108 3.53 -1.00 -4.62
C VAL A 108 4.63 -1.50 -3.67
N ALA A 109 5.57 -2.32 -4.17
CA ALA A 109 6.72 -2.79 -3.41
C ALA A 109 7.61 -1.62 -2.97
N ALA A 110 7.99 -0.71 -3.87
CA ALA A 110 8.79 0.46 -3.53
C ALA A 110 8.07 1.39 -2.52
N ALA A 111 6.76 1.60 -2.70
CA ALA A 111 5.96 2.38 -1.74
C ALA A 111 5.91 1.73 -0.36
N THR A 112 5.82 0.40 -0.30
CA THR A 112 5.85 -0.37 0.94
C THR A 112 7.21 -0.28 1.62
N ASP A 113 8.28 -0.50 0.85
CA ASP A 113 9.65 -0.51 1.35
C ASP A 113 10.04 0.87 1.91
N HIS A 114 9.81 1.96 1.17
CA HIS A 114 10.13 3.31 1.64
C HIS A 114 9.15 3.90 2.65
N GLY A 115 7.90 3.43 2.63
CA GLY A 115 6.85 3.89 3.51
C GLY A 115 6.77 3.04 4.76
N ALA A 116 5.90 2.03 4.73
CA ALA A 116 5.59 1.24 5.91
C ALA A 116 6.82 0.52 6.50
N THR A 117 7.64 -0.12 5.68
CA THR A 117 8.80 -0.87 6.17
C THR A 117 9.86 0.10 6.70
N GLY A 118 10.31 1.05 5.87
CA GLY A 118 11.38 1.99 6.23
C GLY A 118 11.04 3.01 7.33
N ILE A 119 9.76 3.30 7.57
CA ILE A 119 9.34 4.28 8.58
C ILE A 119 8.76 3.62 9.84
N GLN A 120 8.06 2.49 9.71
CA GLN A 120 7.34 1.88 10.84
C GLN A 120 8.04 0.61 11.34
N ALA A 121 8.50 -0.29 10.45
CA ALA A 121 9.16 -1.52 10.87
C ALA A 121 10.54 -1.25 11.51
N THR A 122 11.22 -0.19 11.07
CA THR A 122 12.52 0.24 11.61
C THR A 122 12.48 0.60 13.09
N ALA A 123 11.29 0.86 13.67
CA ALA A 123 11.15 1.04 15.12
C ALA A 123 11.62 -0.17 15.95
N PHE A 124 11.74 -1.36 15.34
CA PHE A 124 12.14 -2.60 16.00
C PHE A 124 13.59 -3.01 15.75
N ASN A 125 14.28 -2.39 14.77
CA ASN A 125 15.60 -2.85 14.32
C ASN A 125 16.75 -2.59 15.32
N ALA A 126 16.47 -1.87 16.42
CA ALA A 126 17.42 -1.66 17.52
C ALA A 126 17.47 -2.84 18.52
N CYS A 127 16.55 -3.81 18.44
CA CYS A 127 16.51 -4.97 19.35
C CYS A 127 16.36 -6.32 18.65
N CYS A 128 15.82 -6.30 17.44
CA CYS A 128 15.05 -7.41 16.93
C CYS A 128 15.33 -7.65 15.44
N ALA A 129 15.19 -8.90 15.01
CA ALA A 129 15.20 -9.32 13.63
C ALA A 129 13.83 -9.05 13.00
N VAL A 130 13.77 -8.16 12.02
CA VAL A 130 12.55 -7.69 11.36
C VAL A 130 12.28 -8.55 10.14
N TRP A 131 11.12 -9.19 10.16
CA TRP A 131 10.55 -9.92 9.03
C TRP A 131 9.29 -9.19 8.58
N ALA A 132 9.26 -8.73 7.33
CA ALA A 132 8.09 -8.07 6.76
C ALA A 132 7.69 -8.73 5.45
N PRO A 133 6.57 -9.46 5.38
CA PRO A 133 6.18 -10.14 4.15
C PRO A 133 5.53 -9.18 3.16
N ARG A 134 5.72 -9.45 1.87
CA ARG A 134 4.88 -8.91 0.80
C ARG A 134 3.70 -9.84 0.57
N PHE A 135 2.53 -9.26 0.39
CA PHE A 135 1.29 -9.98 0.14
C PHE A 135 0.47 -9.24 -0.91
N ARG A 136 -0.55 -9.90 -1.48
CA ARG A 136 -1.45 -9.25 -2.44
C ARG A 136 -2.30 -8.20 -1.73
N GLN A 137 -1.86 -6.95 -1.80
CA GLN A 137 -2.41 -5.86 -0.99
C GLN A 137 -3.79 -5.44 -1.49
N SER A 138 -4.79 -5.43 -0.61
CA SER A 138 -6.14 -5.01 -0.96
C SER A 138 -6.20 -3.52 -1.30
N ASN A 139 -7.15 -3.16 -2.17
CA ASN A 139 -7.48 -1.79 -2.52
C ASN A 139 -7.81 -0.96 -1.27
N LEU A 140 -7.34 0.30 -1.20
CA LEU A 140 -7.65 1.19 -0.08
C LEU A 140 -9.15 1.39 0.16
N THR A 141 -9.96 1.33 -0.90
CA THR A 141 -11.41 1.56 -0.81
C THR A 141 -12.14 0.55 0.07
N VAL A 142 -11.60 -0.65 0.30
CA VAL A 142 -12.21 -1.65 1.21
C VAL A 142 -12.37 -1.13 2.63
N PHE A 143 -11.49 -0.22 3.07
CA PHE A 143 -11.55 0.40 4.40
C PHE A 143 -12.49 1.62 4.44
N LEU A 144 -12.85 2.17 3.29
CA LEU A 144 -13.63 3.41 3.17
C LEU A 144 -15.09 3.13 2.79
N THR A 145 -15.32 2.10 1.99
CA THR A 145 -16.63 1.65 1.52
C THR A 145 -16.74 0.13 1.64
N PRO A 146 -17.04 -0.39 2.85
CA PRO A 146 -17.13 -1.83 3.08
C PRO A 146 -18.15 -2.51 2.17
N SER A 147 -17.80 -3.69 1.68
CA SER A 147 -18.64 -4.51 0.78
C SER A 147 -18.18 -5.97 0.83
N ALA A 148 -19.03 -6.90 0.40
CA ALA A 148 -18.66 -8.33 0.35
C ALA A 148 -17.47 -8.61 -0.57
N ASP A 149 -17.36 -7.88 -1.69
CA ASP A 149 -16.20 -7.97 -2.59
C ASP A 149 -14.93 -7.41 -1.92
N GLY A 150 -15.06 -6.33 -1.15
CA GLY A 150 -13.96 -5.78 -0.35
C GLY A 150 -13.50 -6.72 0.75
N ASP A 151 -14.43 -7.41 1.41
CA ASP A 151 -14.13 -8.44 2.41
C ASP A 151 -13.38 -9.62 1.77
N ALA A 152 -13.78 -10.06 0.57
CA ALA A 152 -13.08 -11.09 -0.18
C ALA A 152 -11.65 -10.67 -0.60
N ALA A 153 -11.46 -9.39 -0.94
CA ALA A 153 -10.13 -8.83 -1.21
C ALA A 153 -9.23 -8.78 0.04
N LEU A 154 -9.81 -8.50 1.21
CA LEU A 154 -9.11 -8.58 2.49
C LEU A 154 -8.77 -10.02 2.87
N ASP A 155 -9.69 -10.97 2.66
CA ASP A 155 -9.46 -12.39 2.89
C ASP A 155 -8.31 -12.93 2.03
N LEU A 156 -8.21 -12.48 0.77
CA LEU A 156 -7.10 -12.83 -0.11
C LEU A 156 -5.75 -12.37 0.46
N ALA A 157 -5.68 -11.12 0.94
CA ALA A 157 -4.49 -10.57 1.59
C ALA A 157 -4.17 -11.30 2.90
N TYR A 158 -5.19 -11.65 3.68
CA TYR A 158 -5.04 -12.39 4.93
C TYR A 158 -4.46 -13.80 4.72
N VAL A 159 -4.92 -14.52 3.69
CA VAL A 159 -4.38 -15.85 3.35
C VAL A 159 -2.88 -15.77 3.05
N ASP A 160 -2.43 -14.69 2.41
CA ASP A 160 -1.01 -14.46 2.13
C ASP A 160 -0.23 -14.18 3.42
N VAL A 161 -0.70 -13.26 4.26
CA VAL A 161 -0.09 -12.96 5.57
C VAL A 161 0.00 -14.20 6.45
N ARG A 162 -1.03 -15.05 6.47
CA ARG A 162 -1.00 -16.33 7.21
C ARG A 162 0.09 -17.26 6.67
N ARG A 163 0.18 -17.43 5.35
CA ARG A 163 1.23 -18.28 4.72
C ARG A 163 2.63 -17.74 4.98
N ALA A 164 2.80 -16.43 5.00
CA ALA A 164 4.06 -15.80 5.39
C ALA A 164 4.42 -16.10 6.84
N PHE A 165 3.43 -15.99 7.75
CA PHE A 165 3.65 -16.28 9.17
C PHE A 165 3.98 -17.76 9.43
N GLU A 166 3.41 -18.66 8.64
CA GLU A 166 3.78 -20.08 8.65
C GLU A 166 5.23 -20.28 8.17
N ALA A 167 5.65 -19.60 7.10
CA ALA A 167 7.01 -19.68 6.57
C ALA A 167 8.05 -19.05 7.53
N PHE A 168 7.69 -17.96 8.20
CA PHE A 168 8.48 -17.30 9.25
C PHE A 168 8.76 -18.22 10.45
N GLN A 169 7.85 -19.15 10.76
CA GLN A 169 7.99 -20.09 11.88
C GLN A 169 8.72 -21.40 11.51
N ALA A 170 8.98 -21.65 10.22
CA ALA A 170 9.52 -22.91 9.71
C ALA A 170 11.04 -22.98 9.81
#